data_AF-A0A4U9U536-F1
#
_entry.id   AF-A0A4U9U536-F1
#
_cell.length_a   1.000
_cell.length_b   1.000
_cell.length_c   1.000
_cell.angle_alpha   90.00
_cell.angle_beta   90.00
_cell.angle_gamma   90.00
#
_symmetry.space_group_name_H-M   'P 1'
#
loop_
_entity.id
_entity.type
_entity.pdbx_description
1 polymer ?
#
loop_
_entity_poly.entity_id
_entity_poly.type
_entity_poly.pdbx_seq_one_letter_code
_entity_poly.pdbx_strand_id
1 'polypeptide(L)' 'MFKINKKVIFIAFVVCLFFLGLGVNDITRIYRDTNQLKFADFSPLIPYIISGSIFFYILYIKKDKTSA' A
#
# COMPACT_ATOMS: atom_id res chain seq x y z
N MET A 1 -11.12 -17.60 13.37
CA MET A 1 -10.36 -16.34 13.58
C MET A 1 -8.88 -16.61 13.32
N PHE A 2 -8.41 -16.39 12.09
CA PHE A 2 -7.01 -16.66 11.74
C PHE A 2 -6.10 -15.76 12.58
N LYS A 3 -5.29 -16.37 13.48
CA LYS A 3 -4.19 -15.68 14.20
C LYS A 3 -3.07 -15.42 13.19
N ILE A 4 -3.27 -14.45 12.29
CA ILE A 4 -2.21 -14.00 11.40
C ILE A 4 -1.15 -13.33 12.27
N ASN A 5 0.10 -13.80 12.16
CA ASN A 5 1.22 -13.29 12.92
C ASN A 5 1.50 -11.84 12.52
N LYS A 6 1.55 -10.91 13.50
CA LYS A 6 1.83 -9.48 13.27
C LYS A 6 3.10 -9.25 12.43
N LYS A 7 4.12 -10.11 12.59
CA LYS A 7 5.34 -10.03 11.78
C LYS A 7 5.07 -10.23 10.29
N VAL A 8 4.19 -11.17 9.94
CA VAL A 8 3.81 -11.47 8.55
C VAL A 8 3.01 -10.30 7.96
N ILE A 9 2.09 -9.71 8.73
CA ILE A 9 1.33 -8.52 8.31
C ILE A 9 2.26 -7.33 8.08
N PHE A 10 3.27 -7.16 8.95
CA PHE A 10 4.27 -6.11 8.78
C PHE A 10 5.10 -6.29 7.51
N ILE A 11 5.57 -7.51 7.23
CA ILE A 11 6.31 -7.79 5.98
C ILE A 11 5.41 -7.52 4.77
N ALA A 12 4.16 -7.99 4.77
CA ALA A 12 3.20 -7.74 3.70
C ALA A 12 2.93 -6.23 3.50
N PHE A 13 2.85 -5.47 4.60
CA PHE A 13 2.72 -4.02 4.57
C PHE A 13 3.92 -3.33 3.91
N VAL A 14 5.14 -3.70 4.30
CA VAL A 14 6.37 -3.15 3.71
C VAL A 14 6.43 -3.46 2.21
N VAL A 15 6.04 -4.66 1.79
CA VAL A 15 5.98 -5.04 0.37
C VAL A 15 4.96 -4.18 -0.38
N CYS A 16 3.77 -3.93 0.18
CA CYS A 16 2.79 -3.03 -0.44
C CYS A 16 3.34 -1.60 -0.60
N LEU A 17 4.03 -1.06 0.41
CA LEU A 17 4.65 0.27 0.34
C LEU A 17 5.76 0.33 -0.72
N PHE A 18 6.55 -0.74 -0.84
CA PHE A 18 7.61 -0.82 -1.84
C PHE A 18 7.04 -0.74 -3.27
N PHE A 19 6.03 -1.56 -3.60
CA PHE A 19 5.38 -1.52 -4.91
C PHE A 19 4.64 -0.19 -5.16
N LEU A 20 4.06 0.42 -4.13
CA LEU A 20 3.51 1.77 -4.23
C LEU A 20 4.58 2.79 -4.60
N GLY A 21 5.74 2.74 -3.96
CA GLY A 21 6.88 3.61 -4.28
C GLY A 21 7.35 3.44 -5.73
N LEU A 22 7.47 2.19 -6.21
CA LEU A 22 7.82 1.90 -7.60
C LEU A 22 6.77 2.47 -8.57
N GLY A 23 5.49 2.24 -8.33
CA GLY A 23 4.45 2.74 -9.24
C GLY A 23 4.33 4.27 -9.22
N VAL A 24 4.54 4.93 -8.08
CA VAL A 24 4.61 6.41 -8.05
C VAL A 24 5.80 6.93 -8.85
N ASN A 25 6.95 6.25 -8.77
CA ASN A 25 8.13 6.61 -9.57
C ASN A 25 7.87 6.44 -11.08
N ASP A 26 7.22 5.35 -11.48
CA ASP A 26 6.85 5.12 -12.89
C ASP A 26 5.85 6.17 -13.38
N ILE A 27 4.83 6.50 -12.58
CA ILE A 27 3.85 7.57 -12.91
C ILE A 27 4.56 8.92 -13.03
N THR A 28 5.50 9.21 -12.15
CA THR A 28 6.31 10.45 -12.21
C THR A 28 7.11 10.50 -13.51
N ARG A 29 7.68 9.38 -13.94
CA ARG A 29 8.40 9.28 -15.21
C ARG A 29 7.48 9.46 -16.40
N ILE A 30 6.32 8.81 -16.41
CA ILE A 30 5.30 8.94 -17.47
C ILE A 30 4.86 10.40 -17.59
N TYR A 31 4.58 11.07 -16.47
CA TYR A 31 4.21 12.47 -16.47
C TYR A 31 5.34 13.35 -17.02
N ARG A 32 6.60 13.09 -16.62
CA ARG A 32 7.75 13.83 -17.13
C ARG A 32 7.90 13.71 -18.64
N ASP A 33 7.66 12.52 -19.18
CA ASP A 33 7.90 12.22 -20.58
C ASP A 33 6.70 12.62 -21.47
N THR A 34 5.47 12.60 -20.95
CA THR A 34 4.24 12.84 -21.73
C THR A 34 3.48 14.12 -21.36
N ASN A 35 3.81 14.77 -20.25
CA ASN A 35 3.07 15.88 -19.62
C ASN A 35 1.58 15.59 -19.39
N GLN A 36 1.17 14.32 -19.45
CA GLN A 36 -0.21 13.89 -19.24
C GLN A 36 -0.24 12.72 -18.27
N LEU A 37 -1.30 12.66 -17.50
CA LEU A 37 -1.56 11.61 -16.54
C LEU A 37 -2.95 11.04 -16.80
N LYS A 38 -3.04 9.74 -17.08
CA LYS A 38 -4.32 9.06 -17.31
C LYS A 38 -4.63 8.17 -16.12
N PHE A 39 -5.93 7.93 -15.90
CA PHE A 39 -6.38 7.02 -14.85
C PHE A 39 -5.78 5.61 -14.98
N ALA A 40 -5.51 5.18 -16.21
CA ALA A 40 -4.86 3.90 -16.51
C ALA A 40 -3.48 3.78 -15.84
N ASP A 41 -2.75 4.88 -15.68
CA ASP A 41 -1.41 4.89 -15.08
C ASP A 41 -1.48 4.71 -13.55
N PHE A 42 -2.57 5.15 -12.91
CA PHE A 42 -2.81 4.99 -11.46
C PHE A 42 -3.55 3.71 -11.10
N SER A 43 -4.35 3.16 -12.01
CA SER A 43 -5.19 1.99 -11.74
C SER A 43 -4.42 0.78 -11.15
N PRO A 44 -3.15 0.50 -11.54
CA PRO A 44 -2.37 -0.59 -10.96
C PRO A 44 -1.96 -0.36 -9.51
N LEU A 45 -1.99 0.89 -9.02
CA LEU A 45 -1.66 1.21 -7.63
C LEU A 45 -2.80 0.91 -6.66
N ILE A 46 -4.04 0.91 -7.13
CA ILE A 46 -5.25 0.79 -6.30
C ILE A 46 -5.21 -0.45 -5.39
N PRO A 47 -4.88 -1.67 -5.87
CA PRO A 47 -4.81 -2.85 -5.02
C PRO A 47 -3.81 -2.69 -3.87
N TYR A 48 -2.65 -2.08 -4.13
CA TYR A 48 -1.61 -1.86 -3.12
C TYR A 48 -2.02 -0.81 -2.08
N ILE A 49 -2.76 0.23 -2.48
CA ILE A 49 -3.32 1.23 -1.55
C ILE A 49 -4.34 0.57 -0.62
N ILE A 50 -5.25 -0.24 -1.17
CA ILE A 50 -6.29 -0.91 -0.39
C ILE A 50 -5.65 -1.92 0.57
N SER A 51 -4.79 -2.81 0.09
CA SER A 51 -4.11 -3.81 0.92
C SER A 51 -3.21 -3.16 1.96
N GLY A 52 -2.43 -2.15 1.57
CA GLY A 52 -1.58 -1.38 2.48
C GLY A 52 -2.38 -0.71 3.59
N SER A 53 -3.54 -0.13 3.27
CA SER A 53 -4.45 0.47 4.26
C SER A 53 -5.00 -0.56 5.25
N ILE A 54 -5.38 -1.75 4.77
CA ILE A 54 -5.85 -2.85 5.63
C ILE A 54 -4.74 -3.30 6.59
N PHE A 55 -3.52 -3.50 6.08
CA PHE A 55 -2.40 -3.90 6.93
C PHE A 55 -2.02 -2.82 7.94
N PHE A 56 -2.01 -1.55 7.52
CA PHE A 56 -1.81 -0.41 8.41
C PHE A 56 -2.86 -0.38 9.53
N TYR A 57 -4.14 -0.53 9.19
CA TYR A 57 -5.22 -0.59 10.16
C TYR A 57 -5.01 -1.72 11.16
N ILE A 58 -4.65 -2.93 10.71
CA ILE A 58 -4.44 -4.08 11.60
C ILE A 58 -3.22 -3.87 12.51
N LEU A 59 -2.14 -3.29 11.99
CA LEU A 59 -0.88 -3.12 12.73
C LEU A 59 -0.93 -1.98 13.75
N TYR A 60 -1.54 -0.86 13.37
CA TYR A 60 -1.43 0.40 14.14
C TYR A 60 -2.77 0.79 14.78
N ILE A 61 -3.89 0.76 14.05
CA ILE A 61 -5.19 1.22 14.58
C ILE A 61 -5.86 0.16 15.46
N LYS A 62 -5.93 -1.09 15.00
CA LYS A 62 -6.55 -2.19 15.75
C LYS A 62 -5.75 -2.56 17.00
N LYS A 63 -4.42 -2.36 16.97
CA LYS A 63 -3.54 -2.65 18.11
C LYS A 63 -3.95 -1.85 19.36
N ASP A 64 -4.36 -0.59 19.20
CA ASP A 64 -4.76 0.24 20.34
C ASP A 64 -6.07 -0.22 20.98
N LYS A 65 -7.04 -0.68 20.20
CA LYS A 65 -8.35 -1.12 20.73
C LYS A 65 -8.32 -2.41 21.58
N THR A 66 -7.24 -3.18 21.55
CA THR A 66 -7.11 -4.42 22.36
C THR A 66 -6.27 -4.20 23.62
N SER A 67 -5.71 -3.00 23.83
CA SER A 67 -4.87 -2.67 24.98
C SER A 67 -5.56 -1.73 25.98
N ALA A 68 -6.88 -1.52 25.85
CA ALA A 68 -7.72 -0.73 26.75
C ALA A 68 -8.76 -1.62 27.42
#